data_AF-A0A7C0ZBP9-F1
#
_entry.id   AF-A0A7C0ZBP9-F1
#
_cell.length_a   1.000
_cell.length_b   1.000
_cell.length_c   1.000
_cell.angle_alpha   90.00
_cell.angle_beta   90.00
_cell.angle_gamma   90.00
#
_symmetry.space_group_name_H-M   'P 1'
#
loop_
_entity.id
_entity.type
_entity.pdbx_description
1 polymer ?
#
loop_
_entity_poly.entity_id
_entity_poly.type
_entity_poly.pdbx_seq_one_letter_code
_entity_poly.pdbx_strand_id
1 'polypeptide(L)'
;MARRHLSKSEQKRIRSRCPAPFRCRGAGPNRAGMGFTLMEVVVALAVLAVVLVSVFRMQTGNLGVVERLNFNTRAAMLAQAKMAELDATGIDDNLETQGDFGDEAPGYHWQVTVNPRDDELLGQAAQRLYRIEIRIDLNQDESVFHLRTQRLASP
;
A
#
# COMPACT_ATOMS: atom_id res chain seq x y z
N MET A 1 -43.32 6.89 101.32
CA MET A 1 -43.66 7.70 100.13
C MET A 1 -42.44 8.52 99.74
N ALA A 2 -41.62 8.01 98.81
CA ALA A 2 -40.31 8.57 98.49
C ALA A 2 -40.20 8.95 97.00
N ARG A 3 -39.90 10.24 96.80
CA ARG A 3 -38.96 10.84 95.84
C ARG A 3 -38.67 10.14 94.49
N ARG A 4 -38.90 10.98 93.46
CA ARG A 4 -37.97 11.38 92.38
C ARG A 4 -37.80 10.46 91.15
N HIS A 5 -37.71 11.17 90.02
CA HIS A 5 -36.83 10.95 88.87
C HIS A 5 -37.16 9.79 87.92
N LEU A 6 -37.42 10.12 86.65
CA LEU A 6 -36.57 9.82 85.49
C LEU A 6 -37.31 10.36 84.26
N SER A 7 -36.84 11.45 83.66
CA SER A 7 -35.74 11.48 82.67
C SER A 7 -36.19 11.01 81.30
N LYS A 8 -36.62 11.97 80.49
CA LYS A 8 -35.98 12.40 79.22
C LYS A 8 -35.05 11.40 78.50
N SER A 9 -35.42 10.14 78.31
CA SER A 9 -34.64 9.22 77.47
C SER A 9 -35.45 7.96 77.22
N GLU A 10 -35.79 7.67 75.96
CA GLU A 10 -35.57 6.34 75.32
C GLU A 10 -36.59 5.94 74.27
N GLN A 11 -37.83 6.43 74.28
CA GLN A 11 -38.81 5.86 73.35
C GLN A 11 -39.03 6.67 72.08
N LYS A 12 -38.16 6.34 71.12
CA LYS A 12 -38.60 5.82 69.83
C LYS A 12 -39.11 6.88 68.84
N ARG A 13 -38.20 7.76 68.44
CA ARG A 13 -38.22 8.35 67.09
C ARG A 13 -36.85 8.23 66.42
N ILE A 14 -36.31 7.02 66.46
CA ILE A 14 -35.24 6.57 65.56
C ILE A 14 -35.92 6.24 64.22
N ARG A 15 -35.98 7.23 63.32
CA ARG A 15 -35.97 7.10 61.85
C ARG A 15 -36.40 8.42 61.23
N SER A 16 -35.44 9.35 61.11
CA SER A 16 -35.35 10.36 60.04
C SER A 16 -34.28 11.41 60.36
N ARG A 17 -33.04 10.96 60.62
CA ARG A 17 -31.87 11.81 60.36
C ARG A 17 -31.50 11.65 58.88
N CYS A 18 -32.24 12.33 58.01
CA CYS A 18 -31.69 12.82 56.76
C CYS A 18 -31.52 14.33 56.91
N PRO A 19 -30.31 14.87 56.83
CA PRO A 19 -30.10 16.32 56.82
C PRO A 19 -30.51 16.86 55.45
N ALA A 20 -31.54 17.70 55.41
CA ALA A 20 -31.67 18.71 54.37
C ALA A 20 -30.83 19.94 54.82
N PRO A 21 -30.18 20.70 53.91
CA PRO A 21 -30.72 21.04 52.60
C PRO A 21 -29.71 20.80 51.48
N PHE A 22 -30.07 19.95 50.52
CA PHE A 22 -29.60 20.20 49.16
C PHE A 22 -30.24 21.53 48.74
N ARG A 23 -29.45 22.59 48.95
CA ARG A 23 -29.66 23.92 48.43
C ARG A 23 -29.98 23.75 46.95
N CYS A 24 -31.16 24.16 46.50
CA CYS A 24 -31.42 24.46 45.10
C CYS A 24 -30.43 25.54 44.68
N ARG A 25 -29.24 25.11 44.28
CA ARG A 25 -28.19 25.95 43.73
C ARG A 25 -28.72 26.38 42.38
N GLY A 26 -28.78 27.70 42.21
CA GLY A 26 -29.56 28.37 41.18
C GLY A 26 -29.42 27.75 39.80
N ALA A 27 -30.52 27.82 39.06
CA ALA A 27 -30.50 27.81 37.61
C ALA A 27 -29.39 28.78 37.15
N GLY A 28 -28.23 28.22 36.80
CA GLY A 28 -27.25 28.95 36.02
C GLY A 28 -27.92 29.33 34.70
N PRO A 29 -27.63 30.52 34.15
CA PRO A 29 -28.19 30.90 32.87
C PRO A 29 -27.87 29.78 31.89
N ASN A 30 -28.90 29.32 31.16
CA ASN A 30 -28.74 28.51 29.97
C ASN A 30 -27.57 29.09 29.18
N ARG A 31 -26.43 28.41 29.16
CA ARG A 31 -25.38 28.66 28.18
C ARG A 31 -25.84 28.05 26.85
N ALA A 32 -27.02 28.46 26.40
CA ALA A 32 -27.44 28.38 25.03
C ALA A 32 -26.68 29.49 24.28
N GLY A 33 -25.42 29.19 24.02
CA GLY A 33 -24.43 30.11 23.48
C GLY A 33 -23.11 29.40 23.29
N MET A 34 -23.15 28.16 22.78
CA MET A 34 -21.99 27.48 22.23
C MET A 34 -21.62 28.21 20.94
N GLY A 35 -20.91 29.33 21.08
CA GLY A 35 -20.17 29.94 19.98
C GLY A 35 -18.85 29.21 19.80
N PHE A 36 -18.40 29.09 18.55
CA PHE A 36 -17.06 28.60 18.23
C PHE A 36 -16.03 29.40 19.03
N THR A 37 -15.20 28.72 19.80
CA THR A 37 -14.05 29.39 20.41
C THR A 37 -13.02 29.68 19.33
N LEU A 38 -12.34 30.82 19.39
CA LEU A 38 -11.28 31.16 18.43
C LEU A 38 -10.16 30.11 18.44
N MET A 39 -9.90 29.51 19.60
CA MET A 39 -8.92 28.42 19.76
C MET A 39 -9.32 27.16 18.98
N GLU A 40 -10.61 26.80 18.96
CA GLU A 40 -11.11 25.60 18.26
C GLU A 40 -10.88 25.69 16.75
N VAL A 41 -11.12 26.85 16.15
CA VAL A 41 -10.85 27.07 14.73
C VAL A 41 -9.35 26.98 14.43
N VAL A 42 -8.51 27.53 15.30
CA VAL A 42 -7.05 27.48 15.13
C VAL A 42 -6.53 26.05 15.23
N VAL A 43 -7.03 25.25 16.19
CA VAL A 43 -6.66 23.83 16.30
C VAL A 43 -7.17 23.02 15.12
N ALA A 44 -8.41 23.24 14.67
CA ALA A 44 -8.96 22.58 13.50
C ALA A 44 -8.13 22.86 12.24
N LEU A 45 -7.72 24.11 12.04
CA LEU A 45 -6.84 24.50 10.92
C LEU A 45 -5.44 23.89 11.05
N ALA A 46 -4.90 23.77 12.26
CA ALA A 46 -3.61 23.12 12.48
C ALA A 46 -3.65 21.63 12.09
N VAL A 47 -4.70 20.91 12.50
CA VAL A 47 -4.90 19.51 12.12
C VAL A 47 -5.13 19.38 10.61
N LEU A 48 -5.96 20.25 10.02
CA LEU A 48 -6.22 20.27 8.59
C LEU A 48 -4.93 20.44 7.77
N ALA A 49 -4.04 21.35 8.18
CA ALA A 49 -2.78 21.59 7.50
C ALA A 49 -1.89 20.33 7.48
N VAL A 50 -1.79 19.61 8.61
CA VAL A 50 -1.01 18.36 8.69
C VAL A 50 -1.59 17.28 7.79
N VAL A 51 -2.92 17.13 7.77
CA VAL A 51 -3.61 16.17 6.90
C VAL A 51 -3.37 16.50 5.42
N LEU A 52 -3.52 17.76 5.02
CA LEU A 52 -3.32 18.19 3.64
C LEU A 52 -1.89 17.95 3.16
N VAL A 53 -0.88 18.23 3.99
CA VAL A 53 0.53 17.93 3.65
C VAL A 53 0.74 16.44 3.47
N SER A 54 0.11 15.61 4.31
CA SER A 54 0.22 14.16 4.24
C SER A 54 -0.40 13.61 2.95
N VAL A 55 -1.59 14.10 2.58
CA VAL A 55 -2.27 13.74 1.32
C VAL A 55 -1.47 14.23 0.11
N PHE A 56 -0.98 15.46 0.14
CA PHE A 56 -0.19 16.03 -0.95
C PHE A 56 1.06 15.18 -1.22
N ARG A 57 1.79 14.79 -0.17
CA ARG A 57 2.96 13.91 -0.29
C ARG A 57 2.62 12.54 -0.87
N MET A 58 1.49 11.95 -0.50
CA MET A 58 1.02 10.69 -1.08
C MET A 58 0.77 10.82 -2.59
N GLN A 59 0.22 11.96 -3.02
CA GLN A 59 -0.11 12.18 -4.41
C GLN A 59 1.11 12.47 -5.29
N THR A 60 2.11 13.20 -4.77
CA THR A 60 3.36 13.49 -5.48
C THR A 60 4.14 12.22 -5.83
N GLY A 61 4.08 11.19 -4.98
CA GLY A 61 4.78 9.93 -5.22
C GLY A 61 4.22 9.09 -6.40
N ASN A 62 2.98 9.34 -6.83
CA ASN A 62 2.29 8.44 -7.76
C ASN A 62 2.64 8.67 -9.23
N LEU A 63 3.12 9.87 -9.60
CA LEU A 63 3.37 10.22 -11.01
C LEU A 63 4.50 9.40 -11.63
N GLY A 64 5.63 9.25 -10.93
CA GLY A 64 6.75 8.42 -11.41
C GLY A 64 6.44 6.92 -11.42
N VAL A 65 5.44 6.48 -10.64
CA VAL A 65 4.97 5.08 -10.65
C VAL A 65 4.18 4.80 -11.91
N VAL A 66 3.30 5.72 -12.34
CA VAL A 66 2.48 5.55 -13.56
C VAL A 66 3.35 5.43 -14.81
N GLU A 67 4.41 6.22 -14.93
CA GLU A 67 5.35 6.13 -16.05
C GLU A 67 6.06 4.77 -16.11
N ARG A 68 6.56 4.29 -14.97
CA ARG A 68 7.19 2.96 -14.86
C ARG A 68 6.21 1.83 -15.16
N LEU A 69 4.96 1.96 -14.74
CA LEU A 69 3.91 0.99 -15.05
C LEU A 69 3.64 0.93 -16.56
N ASN A 70 3.50 2.09 -17.20
CA ASN A 70 3.32 2.17 -18.65
C ASN A 70 4.50 1.56 -19.41
N PHE A 71 5.73 1.85 -18.99
CA PHE A 71 6.94 1.24 -19.55
C PHE A 71 6.90 -0.28 -19.40
N ASN A 72 6.66 -0.81 -18.20
CA ASN A 72 6.62 -2.24 -17.95
C ASN A 72 5.55 -2.95 -18.79
N THR A 73 4.35 -2.37 -18.90
CA THR A 73 3.28 -2.95 -19.74
C THR A 73 3.66 -2.96 -21.21
N ARG A 74 4.25 -1.88 -21.73
CA ARG A 74 4.72 -1.83 -23.12
C ARG A 74 5.86 -2.81 -23.38
N ALA A 75 6.88 -2.80 -22.53
CA ALA A 75 8.01 -3.73 -22.62
C ALA A 75 7.53 -5.20 -22.53
N ALA A 76 6.57 -5.52 -21.67
CA ALA A 76 6.00 -6.86 -21.61
C ALA A 76 5.27 -7.28 -22.89
N MET A 77 4.57 -6.37 -23.57
CA MET A 77 3.94 -6.66 -24.87
C MET A 77 5.00 -6.88 -25.95
N LEU A 78 6.03 -6.05 -26.00
CA LEU A 78 7.14 -6.19 -26.95
C LEU A 78 7.93 -7.49 -26.72
N ALA A 79 8.18 -7.85 -25.46
CA ALA A 79 8.85 -9.11 -25.10
C ALA A 79 8.03 -10.32 -25.54
N GLN A 80 6.71 -10.28 -25.37
CA GLN A 80 5.81 -11.34 -25.84
C GLN A 80 5.81 -11.45 -27.37
N ALA A 81 5.79 -10.32 -28.08
CA ALA A 81 5.87 -10.31 -29.53
C ALA A 81 7.19 -10.93 -30.02
N LYS A 82 8.33 -10.56 -29.41
CA LYS A 82 9.63 -11.16 -29.74
C LYS A 82 9.71 -12.63 -29.38
N MET A 83 9.10 -13.04 -28.27
CA MET A 83 9.03 -14.46 -27.92
C MET A 83 8.22 -15.27 -28.95
N ALA A 84 7.11 -14.71 -29.45
CA ALA A 84 6.32 -15.36 -30.50
C ALA A 84 7.07 -15.44 -31.83
N GLU A 85 7.87 -14.42 -32.17
CA GLU A 85 8.74 -14.44 -33.36
C GLU A 85 9.80 -15.55 -33.25
N LEU A 86 10.46 -15.68 -32.08
CA LEU A 86 11.43 -16.76 -31.82
C LEU A 86 10.79 -18.14 -31.89
N ASP A 87 9.55 -18.29 -31.38
CA ASP A 87 8.81 -19.55 -31.48
C ASP A 87 8.45 -19.90 -32.94
N ALA A 88 8.24 -18.89 -33.81
CA ALA A 88 7.90 -19.08 -35.22
C ALA A 88 9.11 -19.38 -36.12
N THR A 89 10.25 -18.70 -35.89
CA THR A 89 11.49 -18.89 -36.66
C THR A 89 12.27 -20.12 -36.21
N GLY A 90 12.03 -20.58 -34.97
CA GLY A 90 12.75 -21.68 -34.34
C GLY A 90 13.86 -21.19 -33.43
N ILE A 91 14.05 -21.89 -32.31
CA ILE A 91 15.09 -21.58 -31.32
C ILE A 91 16.35 -22.32 -31.74
N ASP A 92 17.39 -21.57 -32.12
CA ASP A 92 18.73 -22.13 -32.38
C ASP A 92 19.55 -22.21 -31.08
N ASP A 93 20.46 -23.18 -31.04
CA ASP A 93 21.38 -23.38 -29.92
C ASP A 93 22.36 -22.19 -29.85
N ASN A 94 22.44 -21.49 -28.71
CA ASN A 94 23.30 -20.32 -28.49
C ASN A 94 22.99 -19.08 -29.34
N LEU A 95 21.71 -18.76 -29.55
CA LEU A 95 21.32 -17.52 -30.22
C LEU A 95 21.52 -16.30 -29.29
N GLU A 96 22.42 -15.38 -29.68
CA GLU A 96 22.51 -14.04 -29.10
C GLU A 96 22.23 -13.01 -30.19
N THR A 97 21.11 -12.29 -30.06
CA THR A 97 20.69 -11.28 -31.04
C THR A 97 20.27 -10.02 -30.33
N GLN A 98 20.63 -8.87 -30.90
CA GLN A 98 20.24 -7.55 -30.41
C GLN A 98 19.77 -6.67 -31.55
N GLY A 99 18.93 -5.69 -31.24
CA GLY A 99 18.44 -4.74 -32.22
C GLY A 99 17.52 -3.70 -31.61
N ASP A 100 16.93 -2.90 -32.48
CA ASP A 100 15.91 -1.92 -32.15
C ASP A 100 14.55 -2.34 -32.73
N PHE A 101 13.51 -1.67 -32.25
CA PHE A 101 12.14 -1.81 -32.77
C PHE A 101 11.80 -0.68 -33.77
N GLY A 102 12.77 -0.05 -34.44
CA GLY A 102 12.52 0.95 -35.49
C GLY A 102 11.39 1.96 -35.21
N ASP A 103 10.51 2.14 -36.20
CA ASP A 103 9.36 3.07 -36.14
C ASP A 103 8.18 2.55 -35.29
N GLU A 104 8.12 1.24 -35.04
CA GLU A 104 7.04 0.60 -34.26
C GLU A 104 7.18 0.87 -32.75
N ALA A 105 8.41 0.99 -32.25
CA ALA A 105 8.69 1.46 -30.89
C ALA A 105 10.01 2.24 -30.80
N PRO A 106 9.99 3.56 -31.10
CA PRO A 106 11.21 4.37 -31.10
C PRO A 106 11.80 4.47 -29.67
N GLY A 107 13.13 4.31 -29.59
CA GLY A 107 13.89 4.38 -28.33
C GLY A 107 13.87 3.09 -27.50
N TYR A 108 13.14 2.06 -27.91
CA TYR A 108 13.22 0.73 -27.32
C TYR A 108 14.29 -0.11 -28.04
N HIS A 109 15.18 -0.71 -27.27
CA HIS A 109 16.11 -1.72 -27.76
C HIS A 109 15.82 -3.06 -27.10
N TRP A 110 16.21 -4.12 -27.80
CA TRP A 110 16.03 -5.48 -27.33
C TRP A 110 17.32 -6.28 -27.47
N GLN A 111 17.51 -7.17 -26.53
CA GLN A 111 18.56 -8.17 -26.53
C GLN A 111 17.96 -9.51 -26.12
N VAL A 112 18.17 -10.53 -26.94
CA VAL A 112 17.75 -11.90 -26.71
C VAL A 112 19.00 -12.76 -26.55
N THR A 113 19.04 -13.53 -25.48
CA THR A 113 20.09 -14.53 -25.26
C THR A 113 19.44 -15.88 -24.97
N VAL A 114 19.72 -16.85 -25.82
CA VAL A 114 19.29 -18.25 -25.66
C VAL A 114 20.50 -19.05 -25.25
N ASN A 115 20.44 -19.65 -24.06
CA ASN A 115 21.49 -20.55 -23.57
C ASN A 115 20.91 -21.96 -23.38
N PRO A 116 21.51 -22.99 -24.01
CA PRO A 116 21.19 -24.37 -23.67
C PRO A 116 21.61 -24.62 -22.23
N ARG A 117 20.77 -25.34 -21.51
CA ARG A 117 21.06 -25.84 -20.17
C ARG A 117 21.31 -27.33 -20.29
N ASP A 118 22.58 -27.69 -20.15
CA ASP A 118 22.99 -29.06 -19.92
C ASP A 118 22.83 -29.36 -18.42
N ASP A 119 21.73 -30.01 -18.06
CA ASP A 119 21.52 -30.49 -16.68
C ASP A 119 21.97 -31.95 -16.60
N GLU A 120 23.21 -32.16 -16.12
CA GLU A 120 23.84 -33.48 -15.98
C GLU A 120 23.01 -34.43 -15.08
N LEU A 121 22.18 -33.85 -14.20
CA LEU A 121 21.26 -34.55 -13.30
C LEU A 121 20.05 -35.18 -14.00
N LEU A 122 19.69 -34.74 -15.22
CA LEU A 122 18.49 -35.20 -15.94
C LEU A 122 18.75 -36.40 -16.88
N GLY A 123 20.01 -36.84 -17.03
CA GLY A 123 20.38 -38.05 -17.79
C GLY A 123 19.83 -38.09 -19.24
N GLN A 124 19.64 -39.29 -19.81
CA GLN A 124 19.10 -39.49 -21.17
C GLN A 124 17.65 -38.99 -21.37
N ALA A 125 17.00 -38.51 -20.30
CA ALA A 125 15.68 -37.87 -20.35
C ALA A 125 15.78 -36.34 -20.45
N ALA A 126 16.98 -35.76 -20.54
CA ALA A 126 17.21 -34.36 -20.81
C ALA A 126 16.74 -34.02 -22.24
N GLN A 127 15.44 -33.80 -22.39
CA GLN A 127 14.94 -32.95 -23.46
C GLN A 127 15.74 -31.64 -23.37
N ARG A 128 16.32 -31.19 -24.50
CA ARG A 128 17.18 -29.99 -24.51
C ARG A 128 16.42 -28.84 -23.85
N LEU A 129 16.90 -28.38 -22.69
CA LEU A 129 16.27 -27.30 -21.96
C LEU A 129 16.92 -26.01 -22.41
N TYR A 130 16.15 -25.07 -22.93
CA TYR A 130 16.66 -23.76 -23.31
C TYR A 130 16.20 -22.72 -22.30
N ARG A 131 17.15 -21.89 -21.86
CA ARG A 131 16.85 -20.66 -21.15
C ARG A 131 16.86 -19.51 -22.15
N ILE A 132 15.73 -18.83 -22.27
CA ILE A 132 15.61 -17.62 -23.09
C ILE A 132 15.54 -16.43 -22.14
N GLU A 133 16.50 -15.52 -22.26
CA GLU A 133 16.51 -14.23 -21.58
C GLU A 133 16.22 -13.14 -22.61
N ILE A 134 15.16 -12.36 -22.40
CA ILE A 134 14.80 -11.20 -23.22
C ILE A 134 14.97 -9.96 -22.35
N ARG A 135 15.85 -9.05 -22.76
CA ARG A 135 16.06 -7.75 -22.14
C ARG A 135 15.51 -6.69 -23.08
N ILE A 136 14.72 -5.77 -22.53
CA ILE A 136 14.23 -4.59 -23.24
C ILE A 136 14.62 -3.37 -22.45
N ASP A 137 15.32 -2.45 -23.10
CA ASP A 137 15.70 -1.16 -22.53
C ASP A 137 15.01 -0.02 -23.28
N LEU A 138 14.77 1.08 -22.56
CA LEU A 138 14.28 2.34 -23.11
C LEU A 138 15.28 3.43 -22.77
N ASN A 139 15.68 4.22 -23.77
CA ASN A 139 16.58 5.37 -23.62
C ASN A 139 17.91 5.04 -22.91
N GLN A 140 18.65 4.02 -23.38
CA GLN A 140 20.00 3.71 -22.89
C GLN A 140 20.07 3.48 -21.36
N ASP A 141 19.47 2.38 -20.89
CA ASP A 141 19.51 1.89 -19.50
C ASP A 141 18.72 2.67 -18.43
N GLU A 142 17.91 3.68 -18.79
CA GLU A 142 17.09 4.39 -17.80
C GLU A 142 15.98 3.50 -17.20
N SER A 143 15.45 2.58 -18.00
CA SER A 143 14.46 1.58 -17.57
C SER A 143 14.68 0.27 -18.32
N VAL A 144 14.94 -0.80 -17.56
CA VAL A 144 15.24 -2.12 -18.11
C VAL A 144 14.20 -3.13 -17.64
N PHE A 145 13.60 -3.84 -18.59
CA PHE A 145 12.69 -4.94 -18.35
C PHE A 145 13.37 -6.27 -18.73
N HIS A 146 13.31 -7.25 -17.83
CA HIS A 146 13.86 -8.58 -18.06
C HIS A 146 12.76 -9.64 -18.02
N LEU A 147 12.61 -10.38 -19.10
CA LEU A 147 11.79 -11.58 -19.16
C LEU A 147 12.70 -12.80 -19.21
N ARG A 148 12.52 -13.73 -18.26
CA ARG A 148 13.22 -15.02 -18.24
C ARG A 148 12.22 -16.13 -18.36
N THR A 149 12.45 -17.02 -19.31
CA THR A 149 11.58 -18.16 -19.57
C THR A 149 12.40 -19.41 -19.83
N GLN A 150 11.86 -20.56 -19.40
CA GLN A 150 12.46 -21.88 -19.60
C GLN A 150 11.54 -22.67 -20.51
N ARG A 151 12.11 -23.17 -21.60
CA ARG A 151 11.40 -23.98 -22.59
C ARG A 151 12.06 -25.34 -22.70
N LEU A 152 11.21 -26.36 -22.78
CA LEU A 152 11.61 -27.72 -23.15
C LEU A 152 11.59 -27.80 -24.67
N ALA A 153 12.68 -28.29 -25.28
CA ALA A 153 12.65 -28.71 -26.67
C ALA A 153 11.73 -29.93 -26.79
N SER A 154 10.62 -29.77 -27.51
CA SER A 154 9.81 -30.93 -27.89
C SER A 154 10.59 -31.76 -28.92
N PRO A 155 10.62 -33.10 -28.79
CA PRO A 155 11.29 -33.98 -29.74
C PRO A 155 10.66 -33.95 -31.13
#